data_AF-A0A7S0TA50-F1
#
_entry.id   AF-A0A7S0TA50-F1
#
_cell.length_a   1.000
_cell.length_b   1.000
_cell.length_c   1.000
_cell.angle_alpha   90.00
_cell.angle_beta   90.00
_cell.angle_gamma   90.00
#
_symmetry.space_group_name_H-M   'P 1'
#
loop_
_entity.id
_entity.type
_entity.pdbx_description
1 polymer ?
#
loop_
_entity_poly.entity_id
_entity_poly.type
_entity_poly.pdbx_seq_one_letter_code
_entity_poly.pdbx_strand_id
1 'polypeptide(L)'
;NEIDDVLRMSFMIVMEDLEGWTQPSGIMQKEEAQSAIRALAQFHASCSPAVLADLQLERGSFWSPLTKRPASEVESMDESWAALVENFPHELKPLSWIGTALRLVSSELDSIASRLTQQYPALIHGDAKAPNMFFRCLRSGEDGEGVLETKLVDFQWSGVGFGAVDVEYLLATSTDAYLCMDAFGPTPYHRMYYEAWVAAARNKTRIGTSAGVCFDGDQDHDG
;
A
#
# COMPACT_ATOMS: atom_id res chain seq x y z
N ASN A 1 -30.24 21.45 -9.03
CA ASN A 1 -29.98 22.05 -7.71
C ASN A 1 -29.79 21.05 -6.56
N GLU A 2 -29.88 19.73 -6.76
CA GLU A 2 -29.46 18.74 -5.74
C GLU A 2 -28.00 18.27 -5.89
N ILE A 3 -27.41 18.41 -7.09
CA ILE A 3 -26.03 17.96 -7.38
C ILE A 3 -24.98 18.83 -6.67
N ASP A 4 -25.27 20.10 -6.42
CA ASP A 4 -24.37 21.01 -5.68
C ASP A 4 -24.31 20.73 -4.17
N ASP A 5 -25.29 20.03 -3.59
CA ASP A 5 -25.34 19.74 -2.15
C ASP A 5 -24.50 18.51 -1.77
N VAL A 6 -24.33 17.54 -2.66
CA VAL A 6 -23.50 16.34 -2.40
C VAL A 6 -22.01 16.72 -2.34
N LEU A 7 -21.57 17.70 -3.14
CA LEU A 7 -20.19 18.21 -3.13
C LEU A 7 -19.88 19.13 -1.93
N ARG A 8 -20.88 19.46 -1.11
CA ARG A 8 -20.75 20.29 0.10
C ARG A 8 -20.74 19.51 1.40
N MET A 9 -20.84 18.18 1.36
CA MET A 9 -20.78 17.36 2.56
C MET A 9 -19.36 17.36 3.13
N SER A 10 -19.09 18.35 3.99
CA SER A 10 -17.93 18.34 4.87
C SER A 10 -18.23 17.40 6.01
N PHE A 11 -17.61 16.22 6.03
CA PHE A 11 -17.59 15.36 7.19
C PHE A 11 -16.30 15.60 7.98
N MET A 12 -16.38 15.49 9.30
CA MET A 12 -15.23 15.63 10.19
C MET A 12 -14.97 14.27 10.83
N ILE A 13 -13.73 13.79 10.70
CA ILE A 13 -13.24 12.61 11.41
C ILE A 13 -12.36 13.09 12.56
N VAL A 14 -12.64 12.62 13.77
CA VAL A 14 -11.77 12.81 14.93
C VAL A 14 -10.94 11.55 15.09
N MET A 15 -9.62 11.69 15.11
CA MET A 15 -8.66 10.60 15.24
C MET A 15 -7.75 10.83 16.45
N GLU A 16 -7.15 9.76 16.96
CA GLU A 16 -6.11 9.85 17.98
C GLU A 16 -4.88 10.57 17.43
N ASP A 17 -4.21 11.35 18.28
CA ASP A 17 -2.93 11.97 17.93
C ASP A 17 -1.83 10.92 17.81
N LEU A 18 -0.86 11.20 16.94
CA LEU A 18 0.33 10.39 16.73
C LEU A 18 1.52 10.94 17.55
N GLU A 19 1.27 11.38 18.77
CA GLU A 19 2.32 11.82 19.69
C GLU A 19 3.36 10.70 19.90
N GLY A 20 4.63 11.06 19.77
CA GLY A 20 5.76 10.11 19.86
C GLY A 20 6.03 9.30 18.59
N TRP A 21 5.36 9.62 17.48
CA TRP A 21 5.65 9.08 16.16
C TRP A 21 6.35 10.12 15.27
N THR A 22 7.17 9.66 14.34
CA THR A 22 7.91 10.52 13.40
C THR A 22 7.71 10.07 11.97
N GLN A 23 7.52 11.03 11.06
CA GLN A 23 7.60 10.76 9.62
C GLN A 23 9.07 10.78 9.16
N PRO A 24 9.42 10.07 8.08
CA PRO A 24 10.74 10.18 7.46
C PRO A 24 10.96 11.61 6.96
N SER A 25 12.17 12.16 7.17
CA SER A 25 12.54 13.49 6.66
C SER A 25 12.95 13.50 5.19
N GLY A 26 12.70 12.41 4.45
CA GLY A 26 13.15 12.21 3.07
C GLY A 26 13.03 10.74 2.67
N ILE A 27 14.08 10.22 2.02
CA ILE A 27 14.18 8.80 1.65
C ILE A 27 14.26 7.96 2.94
N MET A 28 13.46 6.91 3.01
CA MET A 28 13.45 5.98 4.15
C MET A 28 14.79 5.28 4.29
N GLN A 29 15.25 5.17 5.53
CA GLN A 29 16.34 4.29 5.89
C GLN A 29 15.93 2.83 5.78
N LYS A 30 16.91 1.93 5.77
CA LYS A 30 16.70 0.50 5.61
C LYS A 30 15.71 -0.04 6.65
N GLU A 31 15.85 0.33 7.91
CA GLU A 31 15.02 -0.15 9.02
C GLU A 31 13.57 0.34 8.89
N GLU A 32 13.38 1.58 8.44
CA GLU A 32 12.07 2.18 8.16
C GLU A 32 11.40 1.44 6.99
N ALA A 33 12.11 1.25 5.87
CA ALA A 33 11.62 0.49 4.72
C ALA A 33 11.20 -0.94 5.11
N GLN A 34 12.01 -1.62 5.93
CA GLN A 34 11.67 -2.95 6.44
C GLN A 34 10.42 -2.93 7.32
N SER A 35 10.28 -1.96 8.22
CA SER A 35 9.09 -1.82 9.07
C SER A 35 7.84 -1.52 8.25
N ALA A 36 7.94 -0.61 7.28
CA ALA A 36 6.85 -0.26 6.37
C ALA A 36 6.39 -1.45 5.52
N ILE A 37 7.32 -2.23 4.97
CA ILE A 37 6.99 -3.45 4.21
C ILE A 37 6.24 -4.47 5.07
N ARG A 38 6.64 -4.63 6.34
CA ARG A 38 5.92 -5.52 7.29
C ARG A 38 4.53 -4.97 7.61
N ALA A 39 4.39 -3.66 7.79
CA ALA A 39 3.09 -3.04 8.04
C ALA A 39 2.14 -3.16 6.85
N LEU A 40 2.62 -2.97 5.62
CA LEU A 40 1.84 -3.24 4.40
C LEU A 40 1.42 -4.70 4.31
N ALA A 41 2.34 -5.64 4.60
CA ALA A 41 2.02 -7.07 4.60
C ALA A 41 0.91 -7.43 5.62
N GLN A 42 0.97 -6.85 6.82
CA GLN A 42 -0.06 -7.00 7.84
C GLN A 42 -1.39 -6.37 7.41
N PHE A 43 -1.34 -5.17 6.83
CA PHE A 43 -2.51 -4.46 6.31
C PHE A 43 -3.18 -5.23 5.17
N HIS A 44 -2.43 -5.76 4.20
CA HIS A 44 -2.99 -6.55 3.10
C HIS A 44 -3.56 -7.89 3.58
N ALA A 45 -2.99 -8.47 4.64
CA ALA A 45 -3.56 -9.64 5.30
C ALA A 45 -4.78 -9.30 6.18
N SER A 46 -5.06 -8.02 6.47
CA SER A 46 -6.08 -7.56 7.41
C SER A 46 -7.53 -7.76 6.94
N CYS A 47 -7.74 -8.05 5.66
CA CYS A 47 -9.06 -8.35 5.12
C CYS A 47 -9.03 -9.69 4.35
N SER A 48 -10.05 -10.53 4.53
CA SER A 48 -10.16 -11.76 3.73
C SER A 48 -10.76 -11.45 2.35
N PRO A 49 -10.48 -12.27 1.32
CA PRO A 49 -11.11 -12.12 0.01
C PRO A 49 -12.64 -12.13 0.04
N ALA A 50 -13.23 -12.91 0.95
CA ALA A 50 -14.69 -12.96 1.12
C ALA A 50 -15.24 -11.60 1.62
N VAL A 51 -14.61 -11.01 2.64
CA VAL A 51 -15.02 -9.70 3.15
C VAL A 51 -14.83 -8.61 2.09
N LEU A 52 -13.76 -8.68 1.30
CA LEU A 52 -13.54 -7.72 0.21
C LEU A 52 -14.62 -7.80 -0.87
N ALA A 53 -15.08 -9.01 -1.21
CA ALA A 53 -16.17 -9.20 -2.16
C ALA A 53 -17.48 -8.59 -1.64
N ASP A 54 -17.75 -8.69 -0.33
CA ASP A 54 -18.95 -8.15 0.30
C ASP A 54 -18.95 -6.62 0.40
N LEU A 55 -17.78 -6.01 0.62
CA LEU A 55 -17.64 -4.56 0.78
C LEU A 55 -17.82 -3.77 -0.53
N GLN A 56 -17.79 -4.44 -1.69
CA GLN A 56 -17.94 -3.82 -3.02
C GLN A 56 -17.03 -2.59 -3.22
N LEU A 57 -15.82 -2.63 -2.65
CA LEU A 57 -14.90 -1.51 -2.74
C LEU A 57 -14.47 -1.28 -4.18
N GLU A 58 -14.36 0.00 -4.55
CA GLU A 58 -13.69 0.38 -5.79
C GLU A 58 -12.21 0.00 -5.75
N ARG A 59 -11.59 0.00 -6.93
CA ARG A 59 -10.15 -0.27 -7.04
C ARG A 59 -9.35 0.78 -6.28
N GLY A 60 -8.52 0.31 -5.36
CA GLY A 60 -7.50 1.12 -4.69
C GLY A 60 -6.35 1.39 -5.65
N SER A 61 -5.82 2.62 -5.64
CA SER A 61 -4.61 3.08 -6.33
C SER A 61 -4.74 4.56 -6.66
N PHE A 62 -3.73 5.35 -6.29
CA PHE A 62 -3.53 6.71 -6.75
C PHE A 62 -3.31 6.76 -8.26
N TRP A 63 -2.67 5.74 -8.83
CA TRP A 63 -2.31 5.66 -10.25
C TRP A 63 -3.28 4.84 -11.10
N SER A 64 -4.51 4.61 -10.67
CA SER A 64 -5.51 3.94 -11.52
C SER A 64 -5.90 4.86 -12.67
N PRO A 65 -5.38 4.62 -13.90
CA PRO A 65 -5.70 5.46 -15.03
C PRO A 65 -7.21 5.33 -15.29
N LEU A 66 -7.85 6.41 -15.74
CA LEU A 66 -9.25 6.44 -16.18
C LEU A 66 -10.33 6.46 -15.08
N THR A 67 -10.05 6.06 -13.84
CA THR A 67 -11.03 6.13 -12.74
C THR A 67 -10.76 7.27 -11.76
N LYS A 68 -9.49 7.47 -11.38
CA LYS A 68 -9.10 8.44 -10.35
C LYS A 68 -8.22 9.57 -10.87
N ARG A 69 -7.52 9.34 -11.98
CA ARG A 69 -6.70 10.34 -12.67
C ARG A 69 -7.18 10.54 -14.11
N PRO A 70 -7.16 11.79 -14.61
CA PRO A 70 -7.66 12.08 -15.95
C PRO A 70 -6.77 11.41 -17.01
N ALA A 71 -7.40 10.81 -18.03
CA ALA A 71 -6.70 10.12 -19.12
C ALA A 71 -5.64 11.00 -19.80
N SER A 72 -5.90 12.31 -19.86
CA SER A 72 -5.01 13.31 -20.42
C SER A 72 -3.62 13.34 -19.78
N GLU A 73 -3.48 12.94 -18.50
CA GLU A 73 -2.15 12.86 -17.86
C GLU A 73 -1.29 11.72 -18.43
N VAL A 74 -1.91 10.60 -18.82
CA VAL A 74 -1.21 9.50 -19.49
C VAL A 74 -0.92 9.87 -20.95
N GLU A 75 -1.87 10.53 -21.62
CA GLU A 75 -1.71 10.98 -23.01
C GLU A 75 -0.57 11.99 -23.16
N SER A 76 -0.44 12.92 -22.21
CA SER A 76 0.58 13.98 -22.15
C SER A 76 1.89 13.57 -21.46
N MET A 77 2.06 12.28 -21.14
CA MET A 77 3.21 11.79 -20.38
C MET A 77 4.53 11.94 -21.14
N ASP A 78 4.52 11.77 -22.46
CA ASP A 78 5.70 11.98 -23.30
C ASP A 78 6.10 13.46 -23.37
N GLU A 79 5.13 14.35 -23.52
CA GLU A 79 5.34 15.80 -23.50
C GLU A 79 5.87 16.28 -22.14
N SER A 80 5.25 15.80 -21.05
CA SER A 80 5.67 16.13 -19.68
C SER A 80 7.10 15.66 -19.39
N TRP A 81 7.46 14.45 -19.84
CA TRP A 81 8.82 13.94 -19.70
C TRP A 81 9.81 14.70 -20.58
N ALA A 82 9.45 15.02 -21.82
CA ALA A 82 10.29 15.82 -22.71
C ALA A 82 10.61 17.19 -22.12
N ALA A 83 9.62 17.86 -21.53
CA ALA A 83 9.81 19.13 -20.82
C ALA A 83 10.75 18.98 -19.62
N LEU A 84 10.68 17.86 -18.88
CA LEU A 84 11.62 17.59 -17.79
C LEU A 84 13.05 17.38 -18.31
N VAL A 85 13.23 16.65 -19.41
CA VAL A 85 14.53 16.43 -20.06
C VAL A 85 15.13 17.74 -20.57
N GLU A 86 14.30 18.67 -21.06
CA GLU A 86 14.75 20.00 -21.49
C GLU A 86 15.29 20.83 -20.31
N ASN A 87 14.66 20.73 -19.14
CA ASN A 87 15.09 21.44 -17.93
C ASN A 87 16.33 20.80 -17.25
N PHE A 88 16.54 19.49 -17.43
CA PHE A 88 17.66 18.74 -16.81
C PHE A 88 18.40 17.87 -17.86
N PRO A 89 19.02 18.49 -18.87
CA PRO A 89 19.52 17.77 -20.03
C PRO A 89 20.78 16.95 -19.75
N HIS A 90 21.56 17.29 -18.73
CA HIS A 90 22.78 16.56 -18.40
C HIS A 90 22.46 15.22 -17.73
N GLU A 91 21.41 15.20 -16.92
CA GLU A 91 20.98 14.06 -16.12
C GLU A 91 20.01 13.16 -16.90
N LEU A 92 19.05 13.76 -17.63
CA LEU A 92 17.89 13.03 -18.13
C LEU A 92 17.91 12.75 -19.64
N LYS A 93 18.81 13.38 -20.41
CA LYS A 93 18.89 13.13 -21.86
C LYS A 93 19.12 11.65 -22.22
N PRO A 94 19.95 10.87 -21.49
CA PRO A 94 20.06 9.42 -21.74
C PRO A 94 18.76 8.65 -21.50
N LEU A 95 17.82 9.24 -20.76
CA LEU A 95 16.54 8.67 -20.37
C LEU A 95 15.35 9.29 -21.14
N SER A 96 15.60 10.02 -22.23
CA SER A 96 14.55 10.73 -22.98
C SER A 96 13.45 9.81 -23.53
N TRP A 97 13.75 8.51 -23.66
CA TRP A 97 12.82 7.49 -24.14
C TRP A 97 11.79 7.05 -23.09
N ILE A 98 12.00 7.33 -21.80
CA ILE A 98 11.14 6.84 -20.70
C ILE A 98 9.70 7.30 -20.86
N GLY A 99 9.45 8.58 -21.17
CA GLY A 99 8.08 9.09 -21.35
C GLY A 99 7.28 8.31 -22.40
N THR A 100 7.88 8.07 -23.56
CA THR A 100 7.28 7.25 -24.63
C THR A 100 7.05 5.81 -24.17
N ALA A 101 8.02 5.20 -23.51
CA ALA A 101 7.90 3.82 -23.04
C ALA A 101 6.76 3.69 -22.01
N LEU A 102 6.71 4.58 -21.01
CA LEU A 102 5.65 4.58 -19.99
C LEU A 102 4.26 4.75 -20.61
N ARG A 103 4.10 5.68 -21.56
CA ARG A 103 2.83 5.84 -22.28
C ARG A 103 2.41 4.53 -22.97
N LEU A 104 3.34 3.88 -23.69
CA LEU A 104 3.07 2.65 -24.43
C LEU A 104 2.71 1.46 -23.55
N VAL A 105 3.27 1.36 -22.34
CA VAL A 105 3.02 0.21 -21.44
C VAL A 105 1.93 0.47 -20.40
N SER A 106 1.50 1.72 -20.21
CA SER A 106 0.56 2.12 -19.15
C SER A 106 -0.74 1.32 -19.13
N SER A 107 -1.38 1.13 -20.30
CA SER A 107 -2.63 0.37 -20.43
C SER A 107 -2.43 -1.12 -20.17
N GLU A 108 -1.31 -1.69 -20.61
CA GLU A 108 -0.97 -3.09 -20.37
C GLU A 108 -0.68 -3.33 -18.88
N LEU A 109 0.06 -2.43 -18.22
CA LEU A 109 0.30 -2.49 -16.78
C LEU A 109 -1.02 -2.40 -15.98
N ASP A 110 -1.94 -1.54 -16.41
CA ASP A 110 -3.24 -1.43 -15.77
C ASP A 110 -4.08 -2.71 -15.92
N SER A 111 -4.07 -3.30 -17.12
CA SER A 111 -4.72 -4.58 -17.42
C SER A 111 -4.13 -5.72 -16.59
N ILE A 112 -2.80 -5.79 -16.48
CA ILE A 112 -2.10 -6.78 -15.64
C ILE A 112 -2.50 -6.60 -14.17
N ALA A 113 -2.48 -5.38 -13.65
CA ALA A 113 -2.84 -5.09 -12.27
C ALA A 113 -4.32 -5.43 -11.98
N SER A 114 -5.22 -5.16 -12.92
CA SER A 114 -6.64 -5.54 -12.83
C SER A 114 -6.83 -7.06 -12.74
N ARG A 115 -6.17 -7.82 -13.63
CA ARG A 115 -6.22 -9.29 -13.62
C ARG A 115 -5.64 -9.87 -12.32
N LEU A 116 -4.51 -9.34 -11.84
CA LEU A 116 -3.89 -9.79 -10.59
C LEU A 116 -4.76 -9.45 -9.37
N THR A 117 -5.45 -8.31 -9.39
CA THR A 117 -6.43 -7.94 -8.35
C THR A 117 -7.58 -8.95 -8.30
N GLN A 118 -8.08 -9.40 -9.45
CA GLN A 118 -9.14 -10.43 -9.49
C GLN A 118 -8.66 -11.78 -8.96
N GLN A 119 -7.41 -12.15 -9.26
CA GLN A 119 -6.86 -13.45 -8.86
C GLN A 119 -6.42 -13.48 -7.39
N TYR A 120 -5.87 -12.37 -6.89
CA TYR A 120 -5.29 -12.24 -5.57
C TYR A 120 -5.73 -10.91 -4.91
N PRO A 121 -7.03 -10.76 -4.60
CA PRO A 121 -7.55 -9.52 -4.06
C PRO A 121 -7.02 -9.27 -2.64
N ALA A 122 -6.59 -8.04 -2.40
CA ALA A 122 -6.22 -7.52 -1.10
C ALA A 122 -6.87 -6.14 -0.90
N LEU A 123 -7.07 -5.74 0.36
CA LEU A 123 -7.23 -4.34 0.67
C LEU A 123 -5.86 -3.68 0.49
N ILE A 124 -5.77 -2.63 -0.32
CA ILE A 124 -4.53 -1.87 -0.53
C ILE A 124 -4.72 -0.43 -0.06
N HIS A 125 -3.61 0.20 0.34
CA HIS A 125 -3.51 1.59 0.75
C HIS A 125 -3.72 2.51 -0.46
N GLY A 126 -3.12 2.16 -1.59
CA GLY A 126 -3.28 2.84 -2.88
C GLY A 126 -2.38 4.06 -3.07
N ASP A 127 -1.84 4.63 -1.99
CA ASP A 127 -0.84 5.72 -2.02
C ASP A 127 0.25 5.46 -0.96
N ALA A 128 0.80 4.24 -0.93
CA ALA A 128 1.80 3.83 0.05
C ALA A 128 3.16 4.49 -0.23
N LYS A 129 3.41 5.64 0.40
CA LYS A 129 4.67 6.40 0.32
C LYS A 129 5.09 6.90 1.70
N ALA A 130 6.36 7.24 1.88
CA ALA A 130 6.94 7.68 3.16
C ALA A 130 6.17 8.79 3.88
N PRO A 131 5.68 9.85 3.20
CA PRO A 131 4.84 10.85 3.84
C PRO A 131 3.54 10.30 4.46
N ASN A 132 3.07 9.14 4.01
CA ASN A 132 1.87 8.48 4.51
C ASN A 132 2.18 7.44 5.59
N MET A 133 3.38 7.50 6.19
CA MET A 133 3.86 6.55 7.19
C MET A 133 4.48 7.26 8.38
N PHE A 134 4.14 6.77 9.56
CA PHE A 134 4.67 7.23 10.83
C PHE A 134 5.39 6.09 11.52
N PHE A 135 6.57 6.36 12.06
CA PHE A 135 7.43 5.39 12.71
C PHE A 135 7.58 5.68 14.19
N ARG A 136 7.69 4.63 15.00
CA ARG A 136 8.02 4.74 16.42
C ARG A 136 8.98 3.64 16.82
N CYS A 137 10.07 4.01 17.47
CA CYS A 137 10.99 3.04 18.05
C CYS A 137 10.39 2.46 19.34
N LEU A 138 10.06 1.17 19.30
CA LEU A 138 9.76 0.41 20.49
C LEU A 138 11.09 0.05 21.15
N ARG A 139 11.26 0.45 22.41
CA ARG A 139 12.45 0.08 23.18
C ARG A 139 12.60 -1.44 23.17
N SER A 140 13.71 -1.89 22.60
CA SER A 140 14.29 -3.19 22.87
C SER A 140 14.80 -3.22 24.33
N GLY A 141 14.72 -4.38 24.98
CA GLY A 141 15.38 -4.59 26.27
C GLY A 141 16.90 -4.38 26.19
N GLU A 142 17.59 -4.50 27.34
CA GLU A 142 18.98 -4.04 27.59
C GLU A 142 20.06 -4.41 26.54
N ASP A 143 19.79 -5.33 25.60
CA ASP A 143 20.73 -5.81 24.57
C ASP A 143 20.26 -5.71 23.09
N GLY A 144 19.11 -5.11 22.74
CA GLY A 144 18.53 -5.26 21.39
C GLY A 144 18.57 -4.04 20.47
N GLU A 145 18.68 -4.25 19.15
CA GLU A 145 18.30 -3.27 18.12
C GLU A 145 16.83 -2.86 18.29
N GLY A 146 16.53 -1.56 18.24
CA GLY A 146 15.17 -1.04 18.43
C GLY A 146 14.22 -1.57 17.35
N VAL A 147 13.06 -2.07 17.75
CA VAL A 147 12.02 -2.51 16.81
C VAL A 147 11.22 -1.29 16.37
N LEU A 148 11.25 -0.96 15.09
CA LEU A 148 10.39 0.10 14.54
C LEU A 148 8.98 -0.43 14.32
N GLU A 149 8.00 0.26 14.90
CA GLU A 149 6.59 0.14 14.59
C GLU A 149 6.22 1.15 13.50
N THR A 150 5.34 0.78 12.57
CA THR A 150 4.85 1.67 11.51
C THR A 150 3.33 1.80 11.56
N LYS A 151 2.83 3.03 11.48
CA LYS A 151 1.42 3.36 11.22
C LYS A 151 1.27 3.91 9.81
N LEU A 152 0.24 3.46 9.12
CA LEU A 152 -0.19 3.97 7.82
C LEU A 152 -1.25 5.06 8.04
N VAL A 153 -1.21 6.13 7.26
CA VAL A 153 -2.19 7.23 7.28
C VAL A 153 -2.56 7.64 5.85
N ASP A 154 -3.60 8.46 5.71
CA ASP A 154 -4.10 8.92 4.39
C ASP A 154 -4.61 7.78 3.49
N PHE A 155 -5.71 7.16 3.92
CA PHE A 155 -6.39 6.06 3.22
C PHE A 155 -7.35 6.53 2.10
N GLN A 156 -7.25 7.78 1.65
CA GLN A 156 -8.18 8.32 0.63
C GLN A 156 -8.10 7.57 -0.71
N TRP A 157 -6.98 6.90 -0.98
CA TRP A 157 -6.73 6.13 -2.20
C TRP A 157 -6.95 4.62 -2.06
N SER A 158 -7.37 4.17 -0.87
CA SER A 158 -7.51 2.76 -0.54
C SER A 158 -8.68 2.10 -1.26
N GLY A 159 -8.62 0.77 -1.37
CA GLY A 159 -9.64 -0.02 -2.04
C GLY A 159 -9.17 -1.44 -2.33
N VAL A 160 -9.90 -2.15 -3.18
CA VAL A 160 -9.48 -3.50 -3.61
C VAL A 160 -8.34 -3.40 -4.62
N GLY A 161 -7.31 -4.22 -4.46
CA GLY A 161 -6.14 -4.19 -5.34
C GLY A 161 -5.26 -5.42 -5.19
N PHE A 162 -4.11 -5.37 -5.87
CA PHE A 162 -3.03 -6.36 -5.72
C PHE A 162 -1.96 -5.78 -4.80
N GLY A 163 -1.69 -6.45 -3.66
CA GLY A 163 -0.82 -5.90 -2.60
C GLY A 163 0.61 -5.55 -3.05
N ALA A 164 1.12 -6.15 -4.14
CA ALA A 164 2.42 -5.76 -4.68
C ALA A 164 2.44 -4.33 -5.23
N VAL A 165 1.29 -3.76 -5.62
CA VAL A 165 1.21 -2.37 -6.11
C VAL A 165 1.68 -1.39 -5.03
N ASP A 166 1.23 -1.55 -3.78
CA ASP A 166 1.69 -0.70 -2.68
C ASP A 166 3.17 -0.92 -2.36
N VAL A 167 3.64 -2.16 -2.41
CA VAL A 167 5.05 -2.50 -2.16
C VAL A 167 5.95 -1.84 -3.19
N GLU A 168 5.64 -1.97 -4.47
CA GLU A 168 6.43 -1.39 -5.55
C GLU A 168 6.34 0.14 -5.53
N TYR A 169 5.16 0.70 -5.23
CA TYR A 169 5.01 2.14 -5.13
C TYR A 169 5.82 2.73 -3.97
N LEU A 170 5.83 2.07 -2.82
CA LEU A 170 6.66 2.46 -1.68
C LEU A 170 8.14 2.42 -2.03
N LEU A 171 8.61 1.31 -2.59
CA LEU A 171 10.01 1.16 -2.97
C LEU A 171 10.44 2.22 -3.99
N ALA A 172 9.63 2.45 -5.03
CA ALA A 172 9.94 3.39 -6.09
C ALA A 172 9.93 4.86 -5.64
N THR A 173 9.07 5.23 -4.69
CA THR A 173 8.89 6.65 -4.30
C THR A 173 9.66 7.04 -3.05
N SER A 174 9.98 6.07 -2.20
CA SER A 174 10.34 6.35 -0.80
C SER A 174 11.60 5.64 -0.34
N THR A 175 12.25 4.85 -1.20
CA THR A 175 13.52 4.18 -0.88
C THR A 175 14.61 4.56 -1.87
N ASP A 176 15.86 4.40 -1.46
CA ASP A 176 17.01 4.64 -2.33
C ASP A 176 17.04 3.59 -3.45
N ALA A 177 17.26 4.01 -4.70
CA ALA A 177 17.31 3.12 -5.86
C ALA A 177 18.30 1.96 -5.69
N TYR A 178 19.42 2.16 -4.98
CA TYR A 178 20.39 1.10 -4.70
C TYR A 178 19.81 -0.03 -3.83
N LEU A 179 18.76 0.23 -3.05
CA LEU A 179 18.06 -0.78 -2.27
C LEU A 179 17.10 -1.61 -3.13
N CYS A 180 16.73 -1.10 -4.31
CA CYS A 180 15.80 -1.74 -5.25
C CYS A 180 16.49 -2.44 -6.43
N MET A 181 17.77 -2.12 -6.69
CA MET A 181 18.52 -2.62 -7.83
C MET A 181 19.28 -3.91 -7.49
N ASP A 182 18.57 -5.04 -7.42
CA ASP A 182 19.20 -6.34 -7.62
C ASP A 182 18.70 -6.90 -8.96
N ALA A 183 19.64 -7.19 -9.86
CA ALA A 183 19.38 -7.35 -11.29
C ALA A 183 18.34 -8.46 -11.57
N PHE A 184 17.12 -8.06 -11.94
CA PHE A 184 16.06 -8.91 -12.50
C PHE A 184 15.49 -10.02 -11.58
N GLY A 185 15.53 -9.85 -10.25
CA GLY A 185 14.91 -10.78 -9.30
C GLY A 185 14.08 -10.09 -8.21
N PRO A 186 13.26 -10.86 -7.45
CA PRO A 186 12.59 -10.31 -6.28
C PRO A 186 13.64 -9.80 -5.28
N THR A 187 13.61 -8.50 -5.02
CA THR A 187 14.48 -7.87 -4.01
C THR A 187 14.27 -8.53 -2.63
N PRO A 188 15.23 -8.41 -1.69
CA PRO A 188 15.03 -8.87 -0.32
C PRO A 188 13.73 -8.36 0.34
N TYR A 189 13.23 -7.20 -0.10
CA TYR A 189 11.95 -6.62 0.36
C TYR A 189 10.73 -7.42 -0.11
N HIS A 190 10.74 -7.97 -1.33
CA HIS A 190 9.65 -8.82 -1.82
C HIS A 190 9.53 -10.11 -1.01
N ARG A 191 10.67 -10.74 -0.70
CA ARG A 191 10.72 -11.93 0.16
C ARG A 191 10.21 -11.59 1.56
N MET A 192 10.69 -10.48 2.13
CA MET A 192 10.26 -10.01 3.44
C MET A 192 8.76 -9.74 3.49
N TYR A 193 8.22 -9.07 2.48
CA TYR A 193 6.78 -8.84 2.33
C TYR A 193 6.01 -10.16 2.34
N TYR A 194 6.41 -11.12 1.50
CA TYR A 194 5.74 -12.41 1.41
C TYR A 194 5.76 -13.18 2.74
N GLU A 195 6.91 -13.24 3.40
CA GLU A 195 7.07 -13.92 4.69
C GLU A 195 6.21 -13.28 5.78
N ALA A 196 6.20 -11.93 5.86
CA ALA A 196 5.37 -11.18 6.80
C ALA A 196 3.87 -11.37 6.51
N TRP A 197 3.48 -11.38 5.24
CA TRP A 197 2.09 -11.59 4.82
C TRP A 197 1.61 -12.99 5.17
N VAL A 198 2.42 -14.03 4.90
CA VAL A 198 2.10 -15.42 5.27
C VAL A 198 1.95 -15.54 6.79
N ALA A 199 2.83 -14.92 7.57
CA ALA A 199 2.75 -14.93 9.03
C ALA A 199 1.46 -14.25 9.52
N ALA A 200 1.12 -13.08 8.99
CA ALA A 200 -0.09 -12.34 9.35
C ALA A 200 -1.38 -13.11 8.97
N ALA A 201 -1.42 -13.69 7.78
CA ALA A 201 -2.54 -14.49 7.30
C ALA A 201 -2.79 -15.73 8.19
N ARG A 202 -1.73 -16.42 8.62
CA ARG A 202 -1.82 -17.59 9.51
C ARG A 202 -2.35 -17.24 10.91
N ASN A 203 -1.93 -16.12 11.47
CA ASN A 203 -2.36 -15.70 12.80
C ASN A 203 -3.87 -15.42 12.85
N LYS A 204 -4.45 -14.93 11.75
CA LYS A 204 -5.90 -14.72 11.64
C LYS A 204 -6.70 -16.01 11.64
N THR A 205 -6.24 -17.03 10.94
CA THR A 205 -6.91 -18.34 10.94
C THR A 205 -6.99 -18.92 12.35
N ARG A 206 -5.95 -18.73 13.17
CA ARG A 206 -5.91 -19.21 14.56
C ARG A 206 -6.91 -18.48 15.47
N ILE A 207 -7.02 -17.16 15.35
CA ILE A 207 -7.97 -16.36 16.16
C ILE A 207 -9.41 -16.67 15.75
N GLY A 208 -9.67 -16.90 14.46
CA GLY A 208 -10.98 -17.31 13.95
C GLY A 208 -11.43 -18.71 14.43
N THR A 209 -10.50 -19.63 14.69
CA THR A 209 -10.82 -20.97 15.23
C THR A 209 -11.06 -20.98 16.75
N SER A 210 -10.56 -20.00 17.51
CA SER A 210 -10.77 -19.91 18.97
C SER A 210 -12.08 -19.22 19.36
N ALA A 211 -12.80 -18.62 18.42
CA ALA A 211 -14.14 -18.03 18.65
C ALA A 211 -15.28 -19.05 18.45
N GLY A 212 -14.97 -20.35 18.34
CA GLY A 212 -15.94 -21.44 18.33
C GLY A 212 -16.52 -21.67 19.72
N VAL A 213 -17.51 -20.85 20.09
CA VAL A 213 -18.69 -21.19 20.88
C VAL A 213 -18.57 -22.45 21.76
N CYS A 214 -18.09 -22.29 22.99
CA CYS A 214 -18.47 -23.19 24.09
C CYS A 214 -19.92 -22.85 24.48
N PHE A 215 -20.90 -23.51 23.84
CA PHE A 215 -22.21 -23.71 24.46
C PHE A 215 -22.07 -24.93 25.38
N ASP A 216 -21.68 -24.71 26.62
CA ASP A 216 -22.01 -25.65 27.70
C ASP A 216 -23.49 -25.47 27.99
N GLY A 217 -24.30 -26.29 27.33
CA GLY A 217 -25.70 -26.46 27.67
C GLY A 217 -25.81 -27.35 28.91
N ASP A 218 -25.76 -26.75 30.09
CA ASP A 218 -26.37 -27.33 31.28
C ASP A 218 -27.89 -27.37 31.05
N GLN A 219 -28.40 -28.55 30.73
CA GLN A 219 -29.81 -28.89 30.95
C GLN A 219 -29.89 -29.79 32.18
N ASP A 220 -29.96 -29.14 33.34
CA ASP A 220 -30.63 -29.71 34.51
C ASP A 220 -32.14 -29.73 34.25
N HIS A 221 -32.69 -30.93 34.11
CA HIS A 221 -34.10 -31.19 34.36
C HIS A 221 -34.25 -32.47 35.18
N ASP A 222 -34.16 -32.29 36.50
CA ASP A 222 -34.93 -33.06 37.47
C ASP A 222 -36.29 -32.37 37.67
N GLY A 223 -37.37 -33.14 37.58
CA GLY A 223 -38.75 -32.69 37.83
C GLY A 223 -39.81 -33.47 37.08
#